data_AF-A0A5N8XHN7-F1
#
_entry.id   AF-A0A5N8XHN7-F1
#
_cell.length_a   1.000
_cell.length_b   1.000
_cell.length_c   1.000
_cell.angle_alpha   90.00
_cell.angle_beta   90.00
_cell.angle_gamma   90.00
#
_symmetry.space_group_name_H-M   'P 1'
#
loop_
_entity.id
_entity.type
_entity.pdbx_description
1 polymer ?
#
loop_
_entity_poly.entity_id
_entity_poly.type
_entity_poly.pdbx_seq_one_letter_code
_entity_poly.pdbx_strand_id
1 'polypeptide(L)'
;MQQINAVNENAHRFLAIYQTLVTTLMGAALALFVGYHKWQIQPATARGGVIGLMALVTVVAAFTATLIVVGALAWLDYRNEECDITDELVGTGFRERPRPSNLFRWYETYVLLFILVSVVTMWCLAGFFLLPAMR
;
A
#
# COMPACT_ATOMS: atom_id res chain seq x y z
N MET A 1 -16.70 -20.13 -0.61
CA MET A 1 -15.45 -20.41 -1.36
C MET A 1 -15.20 -19.44 -2.52
N GLN A 2 -16.16 -19.19 -3.42
CA GLN A 2 -15.95 -18.27 -4.57
C GLN A 2 -15.70 -16.80 -4.19
N GLN A 3 -16.40 -16.25 -3.19
CA GLN A 3 -16.18 -14.85 -2.75
C GLN A 3 -14.80 -14.63 -2.11
N ILE A 4 -14.29 -15.58 -1.32
CA ILE A 4 -12.96 -15.47 -0.69
C ILE A 4 -11.86 -15.46 -1.75
N ASN A 5 -11.97 -16.29 -2.79
CA ASN A 5 -11.03 -16.30 -3.90
C ASN A 5 -11.07 -15.00 -4.71
N ALA A 6 -12.26 -14.44 -4.98
CA ALA A 6 -12.40 -13.18 -5.70
C ALA A 6 -11.83 -11.98 -4.92
N VAL A 7 -11.99 -11.96 -3.59
CA VAL A 7 -11.39 -10.92 -2.72
C VAL A 7 -9.86 -11.02 -2.74
N ASN A 8 -9.32 -12.24 -2.64
CA ASN A 8 -7.88 -12.47 -2.66
C ASN A 8 -7.25 -12.10 -4.03
N GLU A 9 -7.92 -12.46 -5.13
CA GLU A 9 -7.49 -12.11 -6.48
C GLU A 9 -7.47 -10.59 -6.70
N ASN A 10 -8.48 -9.88 -6.20
CA ASN A 10 -8.50 -8.42 -6.21
C ASN A 10 -7.35 -7.82 -5.39
N ALA A 11 -7.04 -8.37 -4.21
CA ALA A 11 -5.92 -7.91 -3.40
C ALA A 11 -4.57 -8.04 -4.13
N HIS A 12 -4.32 -9.18 -4.77
CA HIS A 12 -3.12 -9.39 -5.59
C HIS A 12 -3.07 -8.45 -6.79
N ARG A 13 -4.21 -8.19 -7.44
CA ARG A 13 -4.30 -7.24 -8.55
C ARG A 13 -3.98 -5.81 -8.10
N PHE A 14 -4.49 -5.38 -6.95
CA PHE A 14 -4.16 -4.07 -6.39
C PHE A 14 -2.67 -3.96 -6.03
N LEU A 15 -2.06 -5.03 -5.50
CA LEU A 15 -0.63 -5.06 -5.24
C LEU A 15 0.20 -4.98 -6.51
N ALA A 16 -0.18 -5.67 -7.58
CA ALA A 16 0.50 -5.59 -8.86
C ALA A 16 0.44 -4.17 -9.47
N ILE A 17 -0.73 -3.52 -9.39
CA ILE A 17 -0.90 -2.13 -9.84
C ILE A 17 -0.03 -1.19 -9.00
N TYR A 18 -0.06 -1.34 -7.68
CA TYR A 18 0.77 -0.58 -6.76
C TYR A 18 2.26 -0.71 -7.11
N GLN A 19 2.76 -1.94 -7.23
CA GLN A 19 4.16 -2.21 -7.56
C GLN A 19 4.56 -1.59 -8.89
N THR A 20 3.70 -1.69 -9.91
CA THR A 20 3.94 -1.11 -11.23
C THR A 20 4.07 0.41 -11.13
N LEU A 21 3.09 1.08 -10.52
CA LEU A 21 3.07 2.54 -10.37
C LEU A 21 4.28 3.04 -9.57
N VAL A 22 4.59 2.41 -8.44
CA VAL A 22 5.72 2.79 -7.60
C VAL A 22 7.03 2.62 -8.36
N THR A 23 7.22 1.50 -9.06
CA THR A 23 8.43 1.24 -9.84
C THR A 23 8.61 2.28 -10.94
N THR A 24 7.54 2.61 -11.68
CA THR A 24 7.59 3.62 -12.74
C THR A 24 7.90 5.01 -12.20
N LEU A 25 7.24 5.43 -11.12
CA LEU A 25 7.46 6.75 -10.51
C LEU A 25 8.87 6.87 -9.92
N MET A 26 9.38 5.79 -9.31
CA MET A 26 10.74 5.76 -8.79
C MET A 26 11.79 5.78 -9.89
N GLY A 27 11.56 5.03 -10.97
CA GLY A 27 12.39 5.11 -12.17
C GLY A 27 12.43 6.52 -12.75
N ALA A 28 11.29 7.21 -12.81
CA ALA A 28 11.21 8.60 -13.26
C ALA A 28 11.98 9.56 -12.35
N ALA A 29 11.89 9.39 -11.03
CA ALA A 29 12.61 10.22 -10.07
C ALA A 29 14.13 10.04 -10.18
N LEU A 30 14.60 8.80 -10.33
CA LEU A 30 16.01 8.50 -10.57
C LEU A 30 16.49 9.02 -11.92
N ALA A 31 15.69 8.87 -12.98
CA ALA A 31 16.01 9.40 -14.30
C ALA A 31 16.14 10.94 -14.28
N LEU A 32 15.25 11.62 -13.56
CA LEU A 32 15.33 13.08 -13.36
C LEU A 32 16.59 13.46 -12.58
N PHE A 33 16.90 12.74 -11.49
CA PHE A 33 18.10 12.98 -10.69
C PHE A 33 19.41 12.78 -11.45
N VAL A 34 19.51 11.74 -12.30
CA VAL A 34 20.72 11.47 -13.10
C VAL A 34 20.77 12.38 -14.34
N GLY A 35 19.62 12.70 -14.92
CA GLY A 35 19.48 13.36 -16.21
C GLY A 35 19.44 14.89 -16.18
N TYR A 36 19.09 15.52 -15.04
CA TYR A 36 18.77 16.96 -15.02
C TYR A 36 19.90 17.84 -15.59
N HIS A 37 21.16 17.49 -15.33
CA HIS A 37 22.30 18.26 -15.82
C HIS A 37 22.44 18.16 -17.35
N LYS A 38 22.26 16.95 -17.91
CA LYS A 38 22.30 16.71 -19.36
C LYS A 38 21.10 17.35 -20.07
N TRP A 39 19.94 17.36 -19.42
CA TRP A 39 18.72 17.97 -19.94
C TRP A 39 18.66 19.49 -19.74
N GLN A 40 19.72 20.10 -19.19
CA GLN A 40 19.81 21.54 -18.89
C GLN A 40 18.64 22.04 -18.03
N ILE A 41 18.10 21.19 -17.17
CA ILE A 41 17.04 21.55 -16.24
C ILE A 41 17.67 22.24 -15.04
N GLN A 42 17.10 23.37 -14.64
CA GLN A 42 17.54 24.08 -13.46
C GLN A 42 17.45 23.17 -12.21
N PRO A 43 18.49 23.11 -11.35
CA PRO A 43 18.51 22.24 -10.17
C PRO A 43 17.28 22.42 -9.27
N ALA A 44 16.80 23.66 -9.12
CA ALA A 44 15.59 23.98 -8.35
C ALA A 44 14.34 23.30 -8.93
N THR A 45 14.14 23.34 -10.25
CA THR A 45 13.03 22.70 -10.94
C THR A 45 13.11 21.18 -10.85
N ALA A 46 14.31 20.62 -11.03
CA ALA A 46 14.53 19.18 -10.92
C ALA A 46 14.26 18.67 -9.49
N ARG A 47 14.69 19.42 -8.47
CA ARG A 47 14.39 19.13 -7.05
C ARG A 47 12.88 19.14 -6.78
N GLY A 48 12.17 20.14 -7.30
CA GLY A 48 10.70 20.21 -7.24
C GLY A 48 10.04 19.00 -7.90
N GLY A 49 10.55 18.57 -9.06
CA GLY A 49 10.08 17.38 -9.76
C GLY A 49 10.26 16.09 -8.97
N VAL A 50 11.43 15.88 -8.34
CA VAL A 50 11.69 14.71 -7.48
C VAL A 50 10.73 14.69 -6.29
N ILE A 51 10.52 15.84 -5.63
CA ILE A 51 9.56 15.95 -4.52
C ILE A 51 8.13 15.64 -4.99
N GLY A 52 7.72 16.17 -6.15
CA GLY A 52 6.42 15.90 -6.74
C GLY A 52 6.21 14.41 -7.05
N LEU A 53 7.21 13.75 -7.63
CA LEU A 53 7.16 12.31 -7.91
C LEU A 53 7.07 11.48 -6.62
N MET A 54 7.80 11.84 -5.57
CA MET A 54 7.68 11.20 -4.26
C MET A 54 6.32 11.42 -3.60
N ALA A 55 5.73 12.61 -3.76
CA ALA A 55 4.37 12.87 -3.29
C ALA A 55 3.36 11.99 -4.02
N LEU A 56 3.49 11.80 -5.34
CA LEU A 56 2.64 10.88 -6.11
C LEU A 56 2.78 9.43 -5.63
N VAL A 57 4.00 8.96 -5.35
CA VAL A 57 4.22 7.63 -4.75
C VAL A 57 3.51 7.52 -3.39
N THR A 58 3.55 8.58 -2.59
CA THR A 58 2.89 8.62 -1.28
C THR A 58 1.37 8.53 -1.41
N VAL A 59 0.77 9.21 -2.41
CA VAL A 59 -0.67 9.12 -2.70
C VAL A 59 -1.04 7.70 -3.12
N VAL A 60 -0.26 7.09 -4.00
CA VAL A 60 -0.48 5.70 -4.46
C VAL A 60 -0.38 4.72 -3.28
N ALA A 61 0.59 4.90 -2.38
CA ALA A 61 0.73 4.11 -1.17
C ALA A 61 -0.45 4.28 -0.20
N ALA A 62 -0.90 5.52 0.02
CA ALA A 62 -2.05 5.81 0.88
C ALA A 62 -3.33 5.19 0.34
N PHE A 63 -3.54 5.23 -0.99
CA PHE A 63 -4.67 4.59 -1.63
C PHE A 63 -4.66 3.07 -1.43
N THR A 64 -3.52 2.41 -1.70
CA THR A 64 -3.38 0.96 -1.48
C THR A 64 -3.59 0.58 -0.02
N ALA A 65 -3.03 1.35 0.92
CA ALA A 65 -3.24 1.13 2.35
C ALA A 65 -4.73 1.24 2.73
N THR A 66 -5.45 2.21 2.17
CA THR A 66 -6.89 2.37 2.38
C THR A 66 -7.66 1.14 1.88
N LEU A 67 -7.34 0.62 0.69
CA LEU A 67 -7.99 -0.58 0.16
C LEU A 67 -7.77 -1.80 1.05
N ILE A 68 -6.56 -1.97 1.58
CA ILE A 68 -6.24 -3.06 2.52
C ILE A 68 -7.06 -2.92 3.81
N VAL A 69 -7.11 -1.72 4.38
CA VAL A 69 -7.88 -1.45 5.61
C VAL A 69 -9.37 -1.71 5.40
N VAL A 70 -9.95 -1.21 4.31
CA VAL A 70 -11.36 -1.45 3.98
C VAL A 70 -11.63 -2.94 3.76
N GLY A 71 -10.72 -3.66 3.09
CA GLY A 71 -10.83 -5.11 2.91
C GLY A 71 -10.81 -5.88 4.24
N ALA A 72 -9.95 -5.48 5.18
CA ALA A 72 -9.91 -6.06 6.52
C ALA A 72 -11.19 -5.79 7.32
N LEU A 73 -11.75 -4.57 7.23
CA LEU A 73 -13.02 -4.22 7.87
C LEU A 73 -14.19 -5.01 7.29
N ALA A 74 -14.28 -5.11 5.96
CA ALA A 74 -15.32 -5.88 5.28
C ALA A 74 -15.26 -7.37 5.65
N TRP A 75 -14.05 -7.94 5.82
CA TRP A 75 -13.90 -9.31 6.30
C TRP A 75 -14.39 -9.51 7.73
N LEU A 76 -14.09 -8.57 8.64
CA LEU A 76 -14.58 -8.65 10.02
C LEU A 76 -16.10 -8.67 10.07
N ASP A 77 -16.75 -7.82 9.26
CA ASP A 77 -18.20 -7.73 9.17
C ASP A 77 -18.80 -9.04 8.62
N TYR A 78 -18.30 -9.51 7.47
CA TYR A 78 -18.70 -10.79 6.89
C TYR A 78 -18.55 -11.97 7.86
N ARG A 79 -17.49 -11.98 8.68
CA ARG A 79 -17.27 -13.04 9.68
C ARG A 79 -18.21 -12.96 10.86
N ASN A 80 -18.64 -11.77 11.26
CA ASN A 80 -19.68 -11.63 12.26
C ASN A 80 -21.02 -12.15 11.72
N GLU A 81 -21.40 -11.76 10.50
CA GLU A 81 -22.62 -12.24 9.84
C GLU A 81 -22.61 -13.77 9.68
N GLU A 82 -21.48 -14.36 9.27
CA GLU A 82 -21.34 -15.81 9.15
C GLU A 82 -21.54 -16.53 10.50
N CYS A 83 -21.07 -15.94 11.61
CA CYS A 83 -21.28 -16.49 12.95
C CYS A 83 -22.76 -16.41 13.35
N ASP A 84 -23.41 -15.27 13.11
CA ASP A 84 -24.83 -15.06 13.43
C ASP A 84 -25.72 -16.07 12.69
N ILE A 85 -25.46 -16.29 11.40
CA ILE A 85 -26.20 -17.28 10.58
C ILE A 85 -25.96 -18.71 11.09
N THR A 86 -24.71 -19.07 11.46
CA THR A 86 -24.44 -20.42 11.97
C THR A 86 -25.02 -20.69 13.35
N ASP A 87 -25.09 -19.66 14.20
CA ASP A 87 -25.74 -19.77 15.50
C ASP A 87 -27.25 -20.00 15.34
N GLU A 88 -27.88 -19.39 14.34
CA GLU A 88 -29.30 -19.59 14.02
C GLU A 88 -29.58 -21.00 13.44
N LEU A 89 -28.73 -21.50 12.54
CA LEU A 89 -28.98 -22.75 11.79
C LEU A 89 -28.50 -24.02 12.49
N VAL A 90 -27.38 -23.98 13.22
CA VAL A 90 -26.70 -25.17 13.77
C VAL A 90 -26.83 -25.24 15.29
N GLY A 91 -26.85 -24.09 15.95
CA GLY A 91 -26.94 -23.96 17.40
C GLY A 91 -25.93 -22.96 17.95
N THR A 92 -26.31 -22.32 19.06
CA THR A 92 -25.55 -21.23 19.68
C THR A 92 -24.13 -21.66 20.05
N GLY A 93 -23.13 -20.88 19.64
CA GLY A 93 -21.74 -21.08 20.00
C GLY A 93 -21.03 -22.12 19.13
N PHE A 94 -21.59 -22.48 17.98
CA PHE A 94 -20.93 -23.36 17.03
C PHE A 94 -19.61 -22.78 16.51
N ARG A 95 -19.50 -21.44 16.43
CA ARG A 95 -18.28 -20.74 16.00
C ARG A 95 -17.99 -19.50 16.83
N GLU A 96 -16.71 -19.32 17.20
CA GLU A 96 -16.28 -18.10 17.91
C GLU A 96 -16.26 -16.87 16.98
N ARG A 97 -16.73 -15.73 17.50
CA ARG A 97 -16.67 -14.44 16.82
C ARG A 97 -15.22 -14.01 16.51
N PRO A 98 -14.99 -13.31 15.39
CA PRO A 98 -13.67 -12.81 15.03
C PRO A 98 -13.13 -11.83 16.09
N ARG A 99 -11.93 -12.10 16.60
CA ARG A 99 -11.20 -11.17 17.48
C ARG A 99 -10.30 -10.26 16.63
N PRO A 100 -10.21 -8.95 16.92
CA PRO A 100 -9.34 -8.04 16.17
C PRO A 100 -7.85 -8.39 16.28
N SER A 101 -7.44 -9.14 17.31
CA SER A 101 -6.10 -9.71 17.41
C SER A 101 -5.73 -10.67 16.28
N ASN A 102 -6.72 -11.26 15.60
CA ASN A 102 -6.47 -12.12 14.44
C ASN A 102 -5.95 -11.35 13.22
N LEU A 103 -6.09 -10.01 13.20
CA LEU A 103 -5.51 -9.18 12.13
C LEU A 103 -3.98 -9.29 12.09
N PHE A 104 -3.29 -9.58 13.20
CA PHE A 104 -1.83 -9.79 13.18
C PHE A 104 -1.41 -11.12 12.54
N ARG A 105 -2.35 -12.04 12.32
CA ARG A 105 -2.10 -13.32 11.62
C ARG A 105 -2.33 -13.18 10.11
N TRP A 106 -2.89 -12.06 9.67
CA TRP A 106 -3.18 -11.78 8.26
C TRP A 106 -1.95 -11.29 7.52
N TYR A 107 -1.78 -11.78 6.29
CA TYR A 107 -0.66 -11.37 5.43
C TYR A 107 -0.78 -9.89 5.05
N GLU A 108 -2.01 -9.39 4.91
CA GLU A 108 -2.35 -8.02 4.56
C GLU A 108 -1.78 -7.00 5.56
N THR A 109 -1.72 -7.34 6.85
CA THR A 109 -1.14 -6.48 7.89
C THR A 109 0.36 -6.28 7.67
N TYR A 110 1.08 -7.33 7.26
CA TYR A 110 2.50 -7.23 6.92
C TYR A 110 2.75 -6.49 5.62
N VAL A 111 1.83 -6.61 4.65
CA VAL A 111 1.85 -5.82 3.41
C VAL A 111 1.66 -4.33 3.73
N LEU A 112 0.71 -3.97 4.60
CA LEU A 112 0.51 -2.59 5.04
C LEU A 112 1.77 -2.03 5.73
N LEU A 113 2.36 -2.81 6.64
CA LEU A 113 3.62 -2.44 7.29
C LEU A 113 4.74 -2.23 6.27
N PHE A 114 4.87 -3.12 5.29
CA PHE A 114 5.85 -3.00 4.21
C PHE A 114 5.66 -1.72 3.40
N ILE A 115 4.41 -1.39 3.03
CA ILE A 115 4.09 -0.14 2.33
C ILE A 115 4.54 1.07 3.16
N LEU A 116 4.17 1.12 4.45
CA LEU A 116 4.55 2.22 5.34
C LEU A 116 6.07 2.38 5.47
N VAL A 117 6.78 1.28 5.72
CA VAL A 117 8.25 1.28 5.82
C VAL A 117 8.89 1.72 4.50
N SER A 118 8.36 1.28 3.35
CA SER A 118 8.88 1.64 2.04
C SER A 118 8.76 3.14 1.75
N VAL A 119 7.62 3.75 2.08
CA VAL A 119 7.39 5.19 1.90
C VAL A 119 8.32 6.02 2.79
N VAL A 120 8.44 5.64 4.08
CA VAL A 120 9.36 6.31 5.01
C VAL A 120 10.80 6.21 4.52
N THR A 121 11.22 5.00 4.12
CA THR A 121 12.57 4.76 3.59
C THR A 121 12.83 5.60 2.34
N MET A 122 11.87 5.66 1.40
CA MET A 122 11.97 6.47 0.19
C MET A 122 12.18 7.96 0.53
N TRP A 123 11.36 8.52 1.42
CA TRP A 123 11.49 9.93 1.83
C TRP A 123 12.81 10.21 2.55
N CYS A 124 13.26 9.31 3.42
CA CYS A 124 14.56 9.41 4.07
C CYS A 124 15.69 9.39 3.02
N LEU A 125 15.68 8.44 2.10
CA LEU A 125 16.72 8.34 1.06
C LEU A 125 16.76 9.60 0.19
N ALA A 126 15.61 10.11 -0.21
CA ALA A 126 15.58 11.32 -1.01
C ALA A 126 15.99 12.56 -0.22
N GLY A 127 15.51 12.70 1.02
CA GLY A 127 15.84 13.81 1.89
C GLY A 127 17.32 13.91 2.24
N PHE A 128 17.96 12.77 2.51
CA PHE A 128 19.37 12.73 2.93
C PHE A 128 20.36 12.61 1.77
N PHE A 129 20.00 11.95 0.66
CA PHE A 129 20.94 11.67 -0.43
C PHE A 129 20.60 12.39 -1.73
N LEU A 130 19.36 12.25 -2.24
CA LEU A 130 19.02 12.79 -3.57
C LEU A 130 18.94 14.32 -3.56
N LEU A 131 18.08 14.91 -2.73
CA LEU A 131 17.80 16.35 -2.74
C LEU A 131 19.04 17.20 -2.39
N PRO A 132 19.90 16.82 -1.42
CA PRO A 132 21.12 17.58 -1.12
C PRO A 132 22.19 17.51 -2.21
N ALA A 133 22.18 16.45 -3.02
CA ALA A 133 23.12 16.26 -4.13
C ALA A 133 22.72 17.03 -5.41
N MET A 134 21.47 17.50 -5.50
CA MET A 134 20.98 18.33 -6.61
C MET A 134 21.30 19.81 -6.38
N ARG A 135 22.56 20.20 -6.64
CA ARG A 135 23.03 21.59 -6.55
C ARG A 135 23.14 22.24 -7.91
#